data_AF-A0A1F5EQG2-F1
#
_entry.id   AF-A0A1F5EQG2-F1
#
_cell.length_a   1.000
_cell.length_b   1.000
_cell.length_c   1.000
_cell.angle_alpha   90.00
_cell.angle_beta   90.00
_cell.angle_gamma   90.00
#
_symmetry.space_group_name_H-M   'P 1'
#
loop_
_entity.id
_entity.type
_entity.pdbx_description
1 polymer ?
#
loop_
_entity_poly.entity_id
_entity_poly.type
_entity_poly.pdbx_seq_one_letter_code
_entity_poly.pdbx_strand_id
1 'polypeptide(L)'
;MVKTPKWKESPSETKTPRRQENPESTDNQTIAWHLNVLDTDGPWGWKSCTDSHFWNVIFGKARSFETMTWTDILRGGNNHQIKVNQICLEAQKRLAEIRQDDIDDLYSFGLMGKPRLWGIRDGRIFKVLWWDPEHTICPSYKKHT
;
A
#
# COMPACT_ATOMS: atom_id res chain seq x y z
N MET A 1 -32.96 44.44 -21.83
CA MET A 1 -31.48 44.30 -21.78
C MET A 1 -31.15 42.87 -21.40
N VAL A 2 -30.57 42.10 -22.32
CA VAL A 2 -30.21 40.68 -22.10
C VAL A 2 -28.75 40.63 -21.65
N LYS A 3 -28.49 40.07 -20.46
CA LYS A 3 -27.12 39.85 -19.97
C LYS A 3 -26.60 38.54 -20.55
N THR A 4 -25.53 38.61 -21.34
CA THR A 4 -24.79 37.43 -21.80
C THR A 4 -23.62 37.19 -20.84
N PRO A 5 -23.46 35.99 -20.24
CA PRO A 5 -22.30 35.69 -19.43
C PRO A 5 -21.08 35.44 -20.33
N LYS A 6 -20.00 36.19 -20.10
CA LYS A 6 -18.67 35.93 -20.66
C LYS A 6 -17.88 35.11 -19.67
N TRP A 7 -17.85 33.79 -19.87
CA TRP A 7 -16.74 32.94 -19.41
C TRP A 7 -16.50 31.88 -20.48
N LYS A 8 -15.33 31.94 -21.10
CA LYS A 8 -14.78 30.95 -22.03
C LYS A 8 -13.44 30.52 -21.44
N GLU A 9 -13.49 29.62 -20.47
CA GLU A 9 -12.31 28.82 -20.14
C GLU A 9 -12.74 27.36 -20.16
N SER A 10 -12.32 26.67 -21.21
CA SER A 10 -12.38 25.22 -21.26
C SER A 10 -11.35 24.71 -20.23
N PRO A 11 -11.69 23.73 -19.39
CA PRO A 11 -10.73 23.17 -18.45
C PRO A 11 -9.53 22.62 -19.23
N SER A 12 -8.31 23.00 -18.83
CA SER A 12 -7.11 22.42 -19.42
C SER A 12 -7.02 20.96 -18.97
N GLU A 13 -7.40 20.04 -19.84
CA GLU A 13 -7.13 18.62 -19.69
C GLU A 13 -5.64 18.37 -19.91
N THR A 14 -4.84 18.75 -18.93
CA THR A 14 -3.45 18.31 -18.81
C THR A 14 -3.22 17.82 -17.40
N LYS A 15 -4.08 16.89 -16.95
CA LYS A 15 -3.64 15.91 -15.98
C LYS A 15 -2.63 15.03 -16.69
N THR A 16 -1.35 15.38 -16.58
CA THR A 16 -0.28 14.47 -16.92
C THR A 16 -0.47 13.25 -16.01
N PRO A 17 -0.66 12.03 -16.54
CA PRO A 17 -0.64 10.86 -15.69
C PRO A 17 0.70 10.87 -14.95
N ARG A 18 0.66 10.76 -13.62
CA ARG A 18 1.85 10.66 -12.77
C ARG A 18 2.74 9.46 -13.14
N ARG A 19 2.21 8.57 -13.98
CA ARG A 19 2.83 7.35 -14.45
C ARG A 19 3.42 7.59 -15.84
N GLN A 20 4.73 7.78 -15.89
CA GLN A 20 5.49 7.44 -17.08
C GLN A 20 5.35 5.92 -17.24
N GLU A 21 4.61 5.48 -18.25
CA GLU A 21 4.58 4.07 -18.64
C GLU A 21 5.99 3.69 -19.10
N ASN A 22 6.79 3.16 -18.18
CA ASN A 22 7.96 2.39 -18.54
C ASN A 22 7.46 0.95 -18.82
N PRO A 23 7.51 0.44 -20.05
CA PRO A 23 6.85 -0.81 -20.43
C PRO A 23 7.61 -2.07 -20.00
N GLU A 24 8.74 -1.93 -19.29
CA GLU A 24 9.44 -3.07 -18.69
C GLU A 24 8.83 -3.42 -17.33
N SER A 25 8.38 -4.67 -17.21
CA SER A 25 7.90 -5.20 -15.94
C SER A 25 9.01 -5.11 -14.88
N THR A 26 8.64 -4.61 -13.69
CA THR A 26 9.51 -4.58 -12.52
C THR A 26 9.40 -5.86 -11.68
N ASP A 27 8.67 -6.88 -12.15
CA ASP A 27 8.40 -8.11 -11.40
C ASP A 27 9.67 -8.90 -11.05
N ASN A 28 10.71 -8.79 -11.87
CA ASN A 28 12.00 -9.46 -11.66
C ASN A 28 13.05 -8.54 -11.02
N GLN A 29 12.66 -7.35 -10.56
CA GLN A 29 13.56 -6.45 -9.83
C GLN A 29 13.39 -6.65 -8.33
N THR A 30 14.49 -6.53 -7.59
CA THR A 30 14.47 -6.51 -6.12
C THR A 30 13.75 -5.26 -5.63
N ILE A 31 12.97 -5.40 -4.56
CA ILE A 31 12.22 -4.27 -4.02
C ILE A 31 13.16 -3.22 -3.41
N ALA A 32 12.64 -2.00 -3.24
CA ALA A 32 13.24 -1.00 -2.37
C ALA A 32 12.14 -0.31 -1.56
N TRP A 33 12.50 0.20 -0.38
CA TRP A 33 11.55 0.76 0.57
C TRP A 33 11.38 2.27 0.39
N HIS A 34 10.15 2.76 0.54
CA HIS A 34 9.87 4.19 0.61
C HIS A 34 8.90 4.45 1.75
N LEU A 35 9.21 5.42 2.61
CA LEU A 35 8.52 5.65 3.89
C LEU A 35 7.69 6.96 3.90
N ASN A 36 7.60 7.67 2.78
CA ASN A 36 6.97 9.00 2.75
C ASN A 36 5.44 9.00 2.91
N VAL A 37 4.79 7.87 2.65
CA VAL A 37 3.33 7.68 2.81
C VAL A 37 2.97 6.91 4.08
N LEU A 38 3.97 6.63 4.92
CA LEU A 38 3.79 5.87 6.15
C LEU A 38 2.80 6.58 7.07
N ASP A 39 1.76 5.87 7.49
CA ASP A 39 0.77 6.40 8.42
C ASP A 39 1.30 6.30 9.84
N THR A 40 1.48 7.44 10.51
CA THR A 40 2.05 7.45 11.86
C THR A 40 1.03 7.11 12.93
N ASP A 41 -0.26 7.36 12.68
CA ASP A 41 -1.33 7.33 13.66
C ASP A 41 -2.48 6.42 13.20
N GLY A 42 -3.52 6.27 14.02
CA GLY A 42 -4.66 5.42 13.73
C GLY A 42 -4.43 3.93 14.03
N PRO A 43 -5.40 3.06 13.69
CA PRO A 43 -5.41 1.65 14.11
C PRO A 43 -4.22 0.81 13.63
N TRP A 44 -3.64 1.21 12.50
CA TRP A 44 -2.48 0.53 11.87
C TRP A 44 -1.27 1.45 11.73
N GLY A 45 -1.28 2.55 12.50
CA GLY A 45 -0.23 3.54 12.51
C GLY A 45 1.01 3.07 13.24
N TRP A 46 2.18 3.47 12.75
CA TRP A 46 3.46 2.95 13.23
C TRP A 46 3.84 3.38 14.65
N LYS A 47 3.25 4.45 15.22
CA LYS A 47 3.50 4.84 16.62
C LYS A 47 3.04 3.78 17.63
N SER A 48 2.14 2.89 17.24
CA SER A 48 1.71 1.77 18.09
C SER A 48 2.67 0.57 18.02
N CYS A 49 3.62 0.55 17.08
CA CYS A 49 4.63 -0.49 16.97
C CYS A 49 5.70 -0.31 18.06
N THR A 50 5.93 -1.35 18.85
CA THR A 50 6.99 -1.32 19.86
C THR A 50 8.37 -1.45 19.21
N ASP A 51 9.39 -0.84 19.83
CA ASP A 51 10.78 -0.95 19.38
C ASP A 51 11.25 -2.40 19.28
N SER A 52 10.88 -3.23 20.26
CA SER A 52 11.26 -4.64 20.28
C SER A 52 10.63 -5.41 19.13
N HIS A 53 9.36 -5.15 18.79
CA HIS A 53 8.71 -5.79 17.65
C HIS A 53 9.32 -5.32 16.33
N PHE A 54 9.63 -4.03 16.22
CA PHE A 54 10.28 -3.49 15.04
C PHE A 54 11.62 -4.18 14.78
N TRP A 55 12.53 -4.18 15.76
CA TRP A 55 13.88 -4.71 15.57
C TRP A 55 13.90 -6.24 15.44
N ASN A 56 13.08 -6.96 16.22
CA ASN A 56 13.12 -8.42 16.25
C ASN A 56 12.33 -9.08 15.11
N VAL A 57 11.35 -8.39 14.53
CA VAL A 57 10.44 -8.98 13.53
C VAL A 57 10.47 -8.21 12.22
N ILE A 58 10.09 -6.93 12.26
CA ILE A 58 9.89 -6.13 11.04
C ILE A 58 11.22 -5.93 10.31
N PHE A 59 12.25 -5.48 11.02
CA PHE A 59 13.55 -5.14 10.43
C PHE A 59 14.21 -6.34 9.77
N GLY A 60 14.25 -7.49 10.45
CA GLY A 60 14.80 -8.72 9.88
C GLY A 60 14.06 -9.17 8.62
N LYS A 61 12.72 -9.09 8.62
CA LYS A 61 11.91 -9.47 7.46
C LYS A 61 12.05 -8.47 6.31
N ALA A 62 12.07 -7.17 6.60
CA ALA A 62 12.28 -6.12 5.61
C ALA A 62 13.63 -6.28 4.89
N ARG A 63 14.71 -6.57 5.64
CA ARG A 63 16.02 -6.89 5.04
C ARG A 63 15.98 -8.13 4.16
N SER A 64 15.25 -9.16 4.56
CA SER A 64 15.09 -10.37 3.75
C SER A 64 14.32 -10.10 2.46
N PHE A 65 13.28 -9.26 2.49
CA PHE A 65 12.54 -8.93 1.27
C PHE A 65 13.34 -8.05 0.31
N GLU A 66 14.21 -7.18 0.81
CA GLU A 66 15.07 -6.32 -0.03
C GLU A 66 16.01 -7.12 -0.95
N THR A 67 16.32 -8.37 -0.61
CA THR A 67 17.11 -9.28 -1.46
C THR A 67 16.27 -10.10 -2.44
N MET A 68 14.94 -9.92 -2.45
CA MET A 68 14.00 -10.73 -3.23
C MET A 68 13.32 -9.89 -4.30
N THR A 69 13.03 -10.49 -5.45
CA THR A 69 12.23 -9.85 -6.50
C THR A 69 10.76 -9.78 -6.10
N TRP A 70 9.98 -8.91 -6.74
CA TRP A 70 8.52 -8.92 -6.59
C TRP A 70 7.91 -10.30 -6.85
N THR A 71 8.38 -11.00 -7.87
CA THR A 71 7.96 -12.37 -8.19
C THR A 71 8.26 -13.33 -7.04
N ASP A 72 9.45 -13.28 -6.45
CA ASP A 72 9.83 -14.15 -5.34
C ASP A 72 8.98 -13.88 -4.10
N ILE A 73 8.73 -12.60 -3.81
CA ILE A 73 7.92 -12.18 -2.66
C ILE A 73 6.47 -12.65 -2.83
N LEU A 74 5.85 -12.39 -3.99
CA LEU A 74 4.43 -12.72 -4.24
C LEU A 74 4.16 -14.21 -4.45
N ARG A 75 5.18 -15.00 -4.81
CA ARG A 75 5.11 -16.46 -4.75
C ARG A 75 5.06 -16.99 -3.32
N GLY A 76 5.46 -16.20 -2.34
CA GLY A 76 5.30 -16.52 -0.92
C GLY A 76 3.83 -16.63 -0.55
N GLY A 77 3.43 -17.73 0.09
CA GLY A 77 2.02 -18.06 0.35
C GLY A 77 1.26 -17.11 1.29
N ASN A 78 1.92 -16.09 1.85
CA ASN A 78 1.33 -15.11 2.75
C ASN A 78 1.49 -13.66 2.27
N ASN A 79 1.87 -13.45 1.01
CA ASN A 79 2.06 -12.14 0.41
C ASN A 79 1.12 -11.98 -0.79
N HIS A 80 0.27 -10.95 -0.78
CA HIS A 80 -0.80 -10.82 -1.75
C HIS A 80 -1.01 -9.38 -2.21
N GLN A 81 -1.36 -9.24 -3.49
CA GLN A 81 -2.04 -8.05 -4.01
C GLN A 81 -3.53 -8.17 -3.65
N ILE A 82 -4.09 -7.10 -3.10
CA ILE A 82 -5.47 -7.05 -2.62
C ILE A 82 -6.09 -5.76 -3.15
N LYS A 83 -7.26 -5.87 -3.76
CA LYS A 83 -7.98 -4.69 -4.25
C LYS A 83 -8.46 -3.84 -3.07
N VAL A 84 -8.48 -2.52 -3.22
CA VAL A 84 -9.00 -1.61 -2.18
C VAL A 84 -10.44 -1.94 -1.81
N ASN A 85 -11.26 -2.42 -2.76
CA ASN A 85 -12.63 -2.82 -2.43
C ASN A 85 -12.76 -4.15 -1.64
N GLN A 86 -11.65 -4.87 -1.41
CA GLN A 86 -11.61 -6.13 -0.65
C GLN A 86 -11.14 -5.95 0.80
N ILE A 87 -10.54 -4.81 1.15
CA ILE A 87 -10.17 -4.50 2.55
C ILE A 87 -11.37 -3.97 3.33
N CYS A 88 -11.28 -3.95 4.66
CA CYS A 88 -12.35 -3.47 5.51
C CYS A 88 -12.70 -1.99 5.23
N LEU A 89 -13.97 -1.61 5.48
CA LEU A 89 -14.44 -0.24 5.22
C LEU A 89 -13.68 0.83 6.03
N GLU A 90 -13.17 0.47 7.20
CA GLU A 90 -12.33 1.36 8.02
C GLU A 90 -11.01 1.68 7.33
N ALA A 91 -10.36 0.69 6.72
CA ALA A 91 -9.14 0.90 5.95
C ALA A 91 -9.39 1.72 4.69
N GLN A 92 -10.49 1.45 3.97
CA GLN A 92 -10.88 2.27 2.80
C GLN A 92 -11.09 3.75 3.17
N LYS A 93 -11.76 4.02 4.30
CA LYS A 93 -11.92 5.39 4.82
C LYS A 93 -10.59 6.01 5.21
N ARG A 94 -9.72 5.23 5.88
CA ARG A 94 -8.41 5.70 6.31
C ARG A 94 -7.55 6.12 5.11
N LEU A 95 -7.59 5.38 3.99
CA LEU A 95 -6.91 5.80 2.75
C LEU A 95 -7.32 7.22 2.32
N ALA A 96 -8.61 7.53 2.35
CA ALA A 96 -9.09 8.87 2.00
C ALA A 96 -8.62 9.94 3.00
N GLU A 97 -8.62 9.63 4.30
CA GLU A 97 -8.14 10.54 5.35
C GLU A 97 -6.66 10.92 5.17
N ILE A 98 -5.83 9.94 4.77
CA ILE A 98 -4.39 10.13 4.56
C ILE A 98 -4.03 10.45 3.09
N ARG A 99 -5.04 10.71 2.25
CA ARG A 99 -4.90 11.08 0.82
C ARG A 99 -4.12 10.04 -0.01
N GLN A 100 -4.43 8.76 0.21
CA GLN A 100 -3.95 7.60 -0.56
C GLN A 100 -5.13 6.83 -1.20
N ASP A 101 -6.25 7.51 -1.48
CA ASP A 101 -7.48 6.95 -2.06
C ASP A 101 -7.47 6.91 -3.61
N ASP A 102 -6.37 7.30 -4.25
CA ASP A 102 -6.16 7.27 -5.70
C ASP A 102 -5.53 5.96 -6.22
N ILE A 103 -5.60 4.88 -5.43
CA ILE A 103 -5.04 3.56 -5.75
C ILE A 103 -6.13 2.50 -5.86
N ASP A 104 -5.92 1.52 -6.75
CA ASP A 104 -6.84 0.39 -6.92
C ASP A 104 -6.47 -0.83 -6.07
N ASP A 105 -5.19 -0.98 -5.75
CA ASP A 105 -4.61 -2.14 -5.10
C ASP A 105 -3.64 -1.77 -3.98
N LEU A 106 -3.60 -2.61 -2.97
CA LEU A 106 -2.60 -2.64 -1.92
C LEU A 106 -1.86 -3.98 -1.93
N TYR A 107 -0.66 -3.99 -1.36
CA TYR A 107 0.14 -5.20 -1.17
C TYR A 107 0.27 -5.47 0.32
N SER A 108 -0.07 -6.70 0.72
CA SER A 108 0.08 -7.20 2.08
C SER A 108 1.24 -8.19 2.13
N PHE A 109 2.26 -7.89 2.91
CA PHE A 109 3.42 -8.76 3.15
C PHE A 109 3.32 -9.38 4.53
N GLY A 110 3.26 -10.71 4.57
CA GLY A 110 3.27 -11.48 5.80
C GLY A 110 4.64 -11.50 6.47
N LEU A 111 4.64 -11.12 7.75
CA LEU A 111 5.82 -11.19 8.60
C LEU A 111 5.97 -12.61 9.18
N MET A 112 5.55 -12.82 10.43
CA MET A 112 5.54 -14.10 11.12
C MET A 112 4.19 -14.29 11.82
N GLY A 113 3.41 -15.28 11.41
CA GLY A 113 2.06 -15.48 11.95
C GLY A 113 1.06 -14.47 11.38
N LYS A 114 0.39 -13.70 12.25
CA LYS A 114 -0.65 -12.72 11.86
C LYS A 114 -0.15 -11.38 11.32
N PRO A 115 0.91 -10.75 11.87
CA PRO A 115 1.32 -9.41 11.47
C PRO A 115 1.56 -9.27 9.96
N ARG A 116 1.12 -8.14 9.41
CA ARG A 116 1.27 -7.74 8.01
C ARG A 116 1.90 -6.36 7.90
N LEU A 117 2.77 -6.19 6.92
CA LEU A 117 3.10 -4.89 6.38
C LEU A 117 2.22 -4.64 5.17
N TRP A 118 1.60 -3.46 5.13
CA TRP A 118 0.81 -3.03 3.99
C TRP A 118 1.52 -1.90 3.26
N GLY A 119 1.39 -1.88 1.95
CA GLY A 119 2.01 -0.84 1.14
C GLY A 119 1.50 -0.77 -0.28
N ILE A 120 1.99 0.25 -0.97
CA ILE A 120 1.63 0.58 -2.34
C ILE A 120 2.83 0.24 -3.23
N ARG A 121 2.59 -0.48 -4.33
CA ARG A 121 3.62 -0.76 -5.31
C ARG A 121 3.74 0.38 -6.31
N ASP A 122 4.97 0.86 -6.52
CA ASP A 122 5.33 1.82 -7.56
C ASP A 122 6.61 1.35 -8.27
N GLY A 123 6.44 0.59 -9.34
CA GLY A 123 7.55 -0.14 -9.97
C GLY A 123 8.20 -1.13 -9.00
N ARG A 124 9.52 -0.99 -8.78
CA ARG A 124 10.26 -1.77 -7.76
C ARG A 124 10.08 -1.26 -6.33
N ILE A 125 9.45 -0.09 -6.14
CA ILE A 125 9.32 0.53 -4.83
C ILE A 125 8.10 -0.06 -4.11
N PHE A 126 8.31 -0.50 -2.87
CA PHE A 126 7.26 -0.74 -1.89
C PHE A 126 7.15 0.50 -0.98
N LYS A 127 6.10 1.29 -1.19
CA LYS A 127 5.77 2.42 -0.33
C LYS A 127 5.09 1.89 0.92
N VAL A 128 5.81 1.88 2.03
CA VAL A 128 5.33 1.37 3.32
C VAL A 128 4.22 2.28 3.82
N LEU A 129 3.04 1.70 4.05
CA LEU A 129 1.85 2.43 4.44
C LEU A 129 1.47 2.13 5.89
N TRP A 130 1.09 0.87 6.19
CA TRP A 130 0.57 0.46 7.50
C TRP A 130 1.30 -0.73 8.09
N TRP A 131 1.24 -0.83 9.41
CA TRP A 131 1.58 -2.01 10.18
C TRP A 131 0.31 -2.58 10.81
N ASP A 132 -0.10 -3.78 10.38
CA ASP A 132 -1.31 -4.45 10.85
C ASP A 132 -0.93 -5.69 11.66
N PRO A 133 -0.80 -5.58 13.01
CA PRO A 133 -0.34 -6.69 13.84
C PRO A 133 -1.32 -7.86 13.92
N GLU A 134 -2.63 -7.58 13.80
CA GLU A 134 -3.68 -8.57 14.05
C GLU A 134 -4.41 -9.03 12.78
N HIS A 135 -3.94 -8.63 11.60
CA HIS A 135 -4.53 -8.98 10.31
C HIS A 135 -6.00 -8.54 10.19
N THR A 136 -6.30 -7.32 10.65
CA THR A 136 -7.68 -6.79 10.69
C THR A 136 -8.09 -6.04 9.42
N ILE A 137 -7.13 -5.66 8.57
CA ILE A 137 -7.43 -4.96 7.30
C ILE A 137 -8.14 -5.87 6.29
N CYS A 138 -7.71 -7.13 6.20
CA CYS A 138 -8.29 -8.11 5.28
C CYS A 138 -8.37 -9.50 5.95
N PRO A 139 -9.27 -9.68 6.94
CA PRO A 139 -9.33 -10.91 7.71
C PRO A 139 -9.69 -12.11 6.83
N SER A 140 -8.88 -13.15 6.87
CA SER A 140 -9.20 -14.43 6.24
C SER A 140 -10.12 -15.23 7.17
N TYR A 141 -11.40 -15.33 6.84
CA TYR A 141 -12.29 -16.27 7.53
C TYR A 141 -11.86 -17.69 7.18
N LYS A 142 -11.32 -18.44 8.15
CA LYS A 142 -11.15 -19.89 7.98
C LYS A 142 -12.54 -20.48 7.76
N LYS A 143 -12.83 -21.02 6.57
CA LYS A 143 -13.97 -21.91 6.38
C LYS A 143 -13.69 -23.16 7.22
N HIS A 144 -14.50 -23.36 8.25
CA HIS A 144 -14.59 -24.51 9.17
C HIS A 144 -13.49 -25.58 9.06
N THR A 145 -12.68 -25.69 10.12
CA THR A 145 -12.18 -27.00 10.58
C THR A 145 -13.29 -27.69 11.35
#